data_AF-A0A266LQQ2-F1
#
_entry.id   AF-A0A266LQQ2-F1
#
_cell.length_a   1.000
_cell.length_b   1.000
_cell.length_c   1.000
_cell.angle_alpha   90.00
_cell.angle_beta   90.00
_cell.angle_gamma   90.00
#
_symmetry.space_group_name_H-M   'P 1'
#
loop_
_entity.id
_entity.type
_entity.pdbx_description
1 polymer ?
#
loop_
_entity_poly.entity_id
_entity_poly.type
_entity_poly.pdbx_seq_one_letter_code
_entity_poly.pdbx_strand_id
1 'polypeptide(L)'
;MNQSVAYPSPLVDIDAEQYQVQIEMIYATADNLAGKIIYPTDRCMLHRDAAVCLLKASQLASLAGYSLRIYDAYRPPYAQFLLWEALPNGDYVRDPHLGSHHSRGVAVDLTLVDGNGQPLDMGTAFDAMHDKSHQFYPDLPVNVQRNRLLLLGIMLSAGFQAIPTEWWHFELPDADDYPLINE
;
A
#
# COMPACT_ATOMS: atom_id res chain seq x y z
N MET A 1 23.84 -32.90 3.67
CA MET A 1 23.79 -31.46 4.02
C MET A 1 23.48 -30.70 2.74
N ASN A 2 22.20 -30.44 2.46
CA ASN A 2 21.82 -29.57 1.34
C ASN A 2 22.00 -28.14 1.82
N GLN A 3 23.05 -27.47 1.35
CA GLN A 3 23.15 -26.03 1.46
C GLN A 3 22.04 -25.44 0.58
N SER A 4 20.98 -24.93 1.21
CA SER A 4 19.98 -24.12 0.53
C SER A 4 20.71 -22.92 -0.08
N VAL A 5 20.75 -22.85 -1.40
CA VAL A 5 21.15 -21.62 -2.11
C VAL A 5 20.10 -20.58 -1.71
N ALA A 6 20.46 -19.65 -0.83
CA ALA A 6 19.63 -18.51 -0.53
C ALA A 6 19.57 -17.66 -1.80
N TYR A 7 18.46 -17.74 -2.53
CA TYR A 7 18.18 -16.80 -3.59
C TYR A 7 18.12 -15.40 -2.96
N PRO A 8 18.72 -14.37 -3.59
CA PRO A 8 18.65 -13.02 -3.06
C PRO A 8 17.18 -12.61 -2.93
N SER A 9 16.85 -11.96 -1.81
CA SER A 9 15.51 -11.43 -1.54
C SER A 9 14.92 -10.75 -2.78
N PRO A 10 13.67 -11.06 -3.15
CA PRO A 10 12.99 -10.34 -4.22
C PRO A 10 12.53 -8.94 -3.79
N LEU A 11 12.61 -8.61 -2.50
CA LEU A 11 12.33 -7.28 -1.98
C LEU A 11 13.49 -6.32 -2.25
N VAL A 12 13.15 -5.05 -2.40
CA VAL A 12 14.08 -3.93 -2.43
C VAL A 12 13.57 -2.83 -1.49
N ASP A 13 14.49 -2.16 -0.81
CA ASP A 13 14.17 -0.96 -0.05
C ASP A 13 13.74 0.16 -1.00
N ILE A 14 12.68 0.86 -0.60
CA ILE A 14 12.21 2.07 -1.28
C ILE A 14 12.89 3.26 -0.63
N ASP A 15 13.89 3.80 -1.30
CA ASP A 15 14.57 5.02 -0.88
C ASP A 15 13.71 6.25 -1.24
N ALA A 16 13.34 7.04 -0.23
CA ALA A 16 12.41 8.17 -0.40
C ALA A 16 12.89 9.20 -1.43
N GLU A 17 14.19 9.48 -1.47
CA GLU A 17 14.77 10.46 -2.40
C GLU A 17 14.81 9.91 -3.83
N GLN A 18 15.29 8.68 -4.00
CA GLN A 18 15.39 8.03 -5.31
C GLN A 18 14.02 7.84 -5.96
N TYR A 19 13.01 7.43 -5.17
CA TYR A 19 11.65 7.23 -5.64
C TYR A 19 10.83 8.51 -5.64
N GLN A 20 11.32 9.62 -5.06
CA GLN A 20 10.61 10.90 -4.92
C GLN A 20 9.25 10.73 -4.23
N VAL A 21 9.25 9.94 -3.16
CA VAL A 21 8.06 9.64 -2.35
C VAL A 21 8.26 10.07 -0.91
N GLN A 22 7.16 10.21 -0.19
CA GLN A 22 7.15 10.31 1.26
C GLN A 22 6.82 8.93 1.84
N ILE A 23 7.45 8.57 2.95
CA ILE A 23 7.26 7.28 3.62
C ILE A 23 6.75 7.55 5.02
N GLU A 24 5.59 7.00 5.34
CA GLU A 24 4.94 7.09 6.64
C GLU A 24 4.36 5.71 6.97
N MET A 25 5.22 4.75 7.31
CA MET A 25 4.80 3.37 7.58
C MET A 25 3.89 3.29 8.81
N ILE A 26 2.58 3.34 8.61
CA ILE A 26 1.58 3.56 9.66
C ILE A 26 1.64 2.47 10.74
N TYR A 27 1.85 1.22 10.35
CA TYR A 27 1.97 0.10 11.28
C TYR A 27 3.29 0.06 12.07
N ALA A 28 4.26 0.93 11.78
CA ALA A 28 5.42 1.19 12.64
C ALA A 28 5.12 2.24 13.74
N THR A 29 3.92 2.82 13.74
CA THR A 29 3.41 3.74 14.77
C THR A 29 2.28 3.08 15.57
N ALA A 30 1.81 3.73 16.63
CA ALA A 30 0.61 3.28 17.36
C ALA A 30 -0.70 3.84 16.78
N ASP A 31 -0.63 4.74 15.80
CA ASP A 31 -1.79 5.39 15.18
C ASP A 31 -2.28 4.58 13.97
N ASN A 32 -2.73 3.36 14.25
CA ASN A 32 -3.23 2.41 13.25
C ASN A 32 -4.43 1.63 13.79
N LEU A 33 -5.07 0.81 12.96
CA LEU A 33 -6.29 0.07 13.35
C LEU A 33 -6.13 -0.80 14.62
N ALA A 34 -4.92 -1.28 14.92
CA ALA A 34 -4.65 -2.13 16.09
C ALA A 34 -4.27 -1.32 17.35
N GLY A 35 -4.06 -0.02 17.25
CA GLY A 35 -3.71 0.87 18.38
C GLY A 35 -2.37 0.53 19.04
N LYS A 36 -1.48 -0.20 18.36
CA LYS A 36 -0.17 -0.63 18.85
C LYS A 36 0.84 -0.66 17.70
N ILE A 37 2.12 -0.52 18.01
CA ILE A 37 3.21 -0.70 17.04
C ILE A 37 3.25 -2.18 16.63
N ILE A 38 3.15 -2.44 15.32
CA ILE A 38 3.19 -3.78 14.74
C ILE A 38 4.55 -4.03 14.09
N TYR A 39 5.04 -3.08 13.30
CA TYR A 39 6.35 -3.18 12.66
C TYR A 39 7.45 -2.72 13.63
N PRO A 40 8.56 -3.47 13.74
CA PRO A 40 9.69 -3.06 14.58
C PRO A 40 10.49 -1.89 13.98
N THR A 41 10.31 -1.62 12.68
CA THR A 41 11.00 -0.57 11.92
C THR A 41 10.05 0.02 10.89
N ASP A 42 10.33 1.24 10.43
CA ASP A 42 9.63 1.95 9.35
C ASP A 42 10.20 1.66 7.95
N ARG A 43 10.92 0.54 7.78
CA ARG A 43 11.46 0.14 6.48
C ARG A 43 10.33 -0.12 5.48
N CYS A 44 10.30 0.66 4.41
CA CYS A 44 9.43 0.45 3.27
C CYS A 44 10.13 -0.43 2.24
N MET A 45 9.61 -1.64 2.01
CA MET A 45 10.13 -2.57 1.01
C MET A 45 9.02 -2.99 0.06
N LEU A 46 9.36 -3.21 -1.21
CA LEU A 46 8.46 -3.80 -2.21
C LEU A 46 9.19 -4.87 -3.00
N HIS A 47 8.44 -5.79 -3.59
CA HIS A 47 8.93 -6.66 -4.64
C HIS A 47 9.49 -5.80 -5.79
N ARG A 48 10.61 -6.21 -6.41
CA ARG A 48 11.28 -5.45 -7.48
C ARG A 48 10.35 -4.99 -8.59
N ASP A 49 9.43 -5.85 -9.02
CA ASP A 49 8.44 -5.51 -10.05
C ASP A 49 7.51 -4.38 -9.60
N ALA A 50 7.03 -4.43 -8.35
CA ALA A 50 6.18 -3.40 -7.77
C ALA A 50 6.95 -2.09 -7.56
N ALA A 51 8.24 -2.17 -7.22
CA ALA A 51 9.11 -1.01 -7.11
C ALA A 51 9.27 -0.29 -8.47
N VAL A 52 9.43 -1.02 -9.58
CA VAL A 52 9.46 -0.43 -10.94
C VAL A 52 8.16 0.32 -11.24
N CYS A 53 7.00 -0.28 -10.92
CA CYS A 53 5.70 0.37 -11.08
C CYS A 53 5.55 1.59 -10.16
N LEU A 54 6.00 1.53 -8.91
CA LEU A 54 5.96 2.65 -7.97
C LEU A 54 6.78 3.84 -8.48
N LEU A 55 7.98 3.61 -9.01
CA LEU A 55 8.80 4.68 -9.59
C LEU A 55 8.07 5.36 -10.76
N LYS A 56 7.41 4.58 -11.62
CA LYS A 56 6.58 5.11 -12.70
C LYS A 56 5.38 5.90 -12.18
N ALA A 57 4.71 5.40 -11.14
CA ALA A 57 3.59 6.10 -10.49
C ALA A 57 4.03 7.45 -9.93
N SER A 58 5.17 7.48 -9.23
CA SER A 58 5.76 8.71 -8.68
C SER A 58 6.08 9.73 -9.77
N GLN A 59 6.66 9.30 -10.89
CA GLN A 59 6.91 10.17 -12.04
C GLN A 59 5.62 10.74 -12.64
N LEU A 60 4.58 9.93 -12.77
CA LEU A 60 3.26 10.36 -13.25
C LEU A 60 2.58 11.34 -12.28
N ALA A 61 2.68 11.09 -10.98
CA ALA A 61 2.20 12.01 -9.94
C ALA A 61 2.92 13.37 -10.04
N SER A 62 4.25 13.34 -10.19
CA SER A 62 5.08 14.55 -10.35
C SER A 62 4.68 15.37 -11.58
N LEU A 63 4.44 14.72 -12.72
CA LEU A 63 3.92 15.38 -13.92
C LEU A 63 2.53 16.00 -13.73
N ALA A 64 1.72 15.44 -12.83
CA ALA A 64 0.42 15.97 -12.45
C ALA A 64 0.51 17.07 -11.36
N GLY A 65 1.70 17.38 -10.83
CA GLY A 65 1.91 18.39 -9.80
C GLY A 65 1.77 17.87 -8.36
N TYR A 66 1.92 16.56 -8.14
CA TYR A 66 1.77 15.89 -6.84
C TYR A 66 2.99 15.03 -6.53
N SER A 67 3.12 14.60 -5.27
CA SER A 67 3.99 13.50 -4.87
C SER A 67 3.16 12.36 -4.27
N LEU A 68 3.77 11.19 -4.04
CA LEU A 68 3.11 10.07 -3.37
C LEU A 68 3.57 9.98 -1.92
N ARG A 69 2.65 9.59 -1.03
CA ARG A 69 2.98 9.17 0.33
C ARG A 69 2.53 7.73 0.55
N ILE A 70 3.46 6.88 0.97
CA ILE A 70 3.25 5.46 1.24
C ILE A 70 2.92 5.28 2.72
N TYR A 71 1.84 4.56 2.99
CA TYR A 71 1.34 4.20 4.32
C TYR A 71 1.66 2.76 4.71
N ASP A 72 1.62 1.85 3.73
CA ASP A 72 2.07 0.47 3.91
C ASP A 72 2.61 -0.11 2.59
N ALA A 73 3.46 -1.13 2.71
CA ALA A 73 4.14 -1.80 1.60
C ALA A 73 4.30 -3.29 1.94
N TYR A 74 5.50 -3.86 1.86
CA TYR A 74 5.71 -5.24 2.34
C TYR A 74 5.31 -5.38 3.82
N ARG A 75 4.38 -6.30 4.07
CA ARG A 75 3.88 -6.66 5.40
C ARG A 75 4.30 -8.09 5.73
N PRO A 76 5.22 -8.30 6.68
CA PRO A 76 5.59 -9.65 7.10
C PRO A 76 4.36 -10.47 7.54
N PRO A 77 4.33 -11.80 7.31
CA PRO A 77 3.16 -12.62 7.62
C PRO A 77 2.65 -12.47 9.07
N TYR A 78 3.55 -12.35 10.06
CA TYR A 78 3.13 -12.17 11.47
C TYR A 78 2.27 -10.90 11.67
N ALA A 79 2.55 -9.83 10.92
CA ALA A 79 1.80 -8.58 11.03
C ALA A 79 0.38 -8.74 10.50
N GLN A 80 0.20 -9.54 9.43
CA GLN A 80 -1.15 -9.87 8.93
C GLN A 80 -1.98 -10.61 10.01
N PHE A 81 -1.37 -11.52 10.75
CA PHE A 81 -2.05 -12.18 11.88
C PHE A 81 -2.45 -11.17 12.98
N LEU A 82 -1.57 -10.24 13.34
CA LEU A 82 -1.86 -9.22 14.35
C LEU A 82 -2.97 -8.25 13.92
N LEU A 83 -3.02 -7.88 12.65
CA LEU A 83 -4.12 -7.07 12.09
C LEU A 83 -5.44 -7.85 12.10
N TRP A 84 -5.41 -9.14 11.73
CA TRP A 84 -6.59 -10.00 11.78
C TRP A 84 -7.12 -10.19 13.21
N GLU A 85 -6.23 -10.29 14.21
CA GLU A 85 -6.65 -10.30 15.62
C GLU A 85 -7.34 -9.01 16.05
N ALA A 86 -6.89 -7.86 15.54
CA ALA A 86 -7.49 -6.57 15.84
C ALA A 86 -8.84 -6.36 15.13
N LEU A 87 -8.96 -6.84 13.88
CA LEU A 87 -10.18 -6.76 13.09
C LEU A 87 -10.37 -8.05 12.24
N PRO A 88 -11.03 -9.08 12.77
CA PRO A 88 -11.27 -10.34 12.06
C PRO A 88 -12.45 -10.20 11.08
N ASN A 89 -12.29 -9.35 10.07
CA ASN A 89 -13.29 -9.10 9.03
C ASN A 89 -12.66 -9.30 7.64
N GLY A 90 -13.06 -10.39 6.97
CA GLY A 90 -12.56 -10.77 5.65
C GLY A 90 -12.89 -9.79 4.52
N ASP A 91 -13.82 -8.85 4.72
CA ASP A 91 -14.12 -7.79 3.74
C ASP A 91 -12.99 -6.74 3.65
N TYR A 92 -12.15 -6.62 4.68
CA TYR A 92 -11.11 -5.58 4.78
C TYR A 92 -9.73 -6.15 5.15
N VAL A 93 -9.67 -7.09 6.09
CA VAL A 93 -8.43 -7.76 6.45
C VAL A 93 -8.49 -9.17 5.89
N ARG A 94 -7.70 -9.48 4.86
CA ARG A 94 -7.68 -10.83 4.28
C ARG A 94 -7.31 -11.88 5.32
N ASP A 95 -7.97 -13.04 5.28
CA ASP A 95 -7.63 -14.18 6.14
C ASP A 95 -6.12 -14.49 6.04
N PRO A 96 -5.36 -14.43 7.14
CA PRO A 96 -3.92 -14.61 7.13
C PRO A 96 -3.48 -15.97 6.59
N HIS A 97 -4.33 -17.00 6.63
CA HIS A 97 -4.01 -18.34 6.11
C HIS A 97 -3.97 -18.39 4.57
N LEU A 98 -4.61 -17.43 3.89
CA LEU A 98 -4.54 -17.27 2.44
C LEU A 98 -3.30 -16.47 2.01
N GLY A 99 -2.70 -15.72 2.94
CA GLY A 99 -1.62 -14.79 2.69
C GLY A 99 -2.10 -13.43 2.16
N SER A 100 -1.44 -12.35 2.59
CA SER A 100 -1.72 -10.99 2.11
C SER A 100 -0.88 -10.67 0.86
N HIS A 101 -1.41 -9.87 -0.07
CA HIS A 101 -0.64 -9.36 -1.20
C HIS A 101 0.51 -8.44 -0.74
N HIS A 102 0.35 -7.77 0.42
CA HIS A 102 1.46 -7.08 1.09
C HIS A 102 2.55 -8.06 1.54
N SER A 103 2.19 -9.26 2.02
CA SER A 103 3.16 -10.31 2.38
C SER A 103 3.85 -10.97 1.17
N ARG A 104 3.37 -10.68 -0.03
CA ARG A 104 4.05 -11.02 -1.30
C ARG A 104 4.90 -9.85 -1.82
N GLY A 105 4.86 -8.69 -1.15
CA GLY A 105 5.59 -7.48 -1.54
C GLY A 105 5.04 -6.76 -2.76
N VAL A 106 3.88 -7.15 -3.28
CA VAL A 106 3.32 -6.65 -4.55
C VAL A 106 2.15 -5.68 -4.38
N ALA A 107 1.80 -5.36 -3.13
CA ALA A 107 0.80 -4.36 -2.79
C ALA A 107 1.43 -3.14 -2.09
N VAL A 108 0.81 -1.99 -2.26
CA VAL A 108 1.19 -0.71 -1.66
C VAL A 108 -0.05 0.09 -1.31
N ASP A 109 -0.07 0.66 -0.12
CA ASP A 109 -1.10 1.59 0.35
C ASP A 109 -0.54 3.01 0.33
N LEU A 110 -1.21 3.91 -0.38
CA LEU A 110 -0.68 5.26 -0.57
C LEU A 110 -1.75 6.32 -0.87
N THR A 111 -1.33 7.58 -0.82
CA THR A 111 -2.12 8.75 -1.24
C THR A 111 -1.30 9.73 -2.07
N LEU A 112 -1.98 10.71 -2.66
CA LEU A 112 -1.36 11.88 -3.28
C LEU A 112 -1.11 12.97 -2.25
N VAL A 113 -0.02 13.70 -2.46
CA VAL A 113 0.40 14.84 -1.64
C VAL A 113 0.54 16.08 -2.51
N ASP A 114 -0.01 17.20 -2.06
CA ASP A 114 0.04 18.48 -2.77
C ASP A 114 1.41 19.18 -2.66
N GLY A 115 1.56 20.31 -3.34
CA GLY A 115 2.80 21.11 -3.33
C GLY A 115 3.16 21.72 -1.96
N ASN A 116 2.26 21.67 -0.97
CA ASN A 116 2.51 22.09 0.41
C ASN A 116 2.90 20.91 1.32
N GLY A 117 3.06 19.71 0.75
CA GLY A 117 3.36 18.50 1.51
C GLY A 117 2.17 17.93 2.28
N GLN A 118 0.93 18.36 1.97
CA GLN A 118 -0.28 17.86 2.62
C GLN A 118 -0.92 16.73 1.82
N PRO A 119 -1.30 15.61 2.45
CA PRO A 119 -2.05 14.55 1.78
C PRO A 119 -3.40 15.10 1.30
N LEU A 120 -3.83 14.70 0.11
CA LEU A 120 -5.13 15.10 -0.40
C LEU A 120 -6.26 14.49 0.43
N ASP A 121 -7.35 15.24 0.57
CA ASP A 121 -8.58 14.73 1.17
C ASP A 121 -9.19 13.64 0.28
N MET A 122 -9.24 12.42 0.82
CA MET A 122 -9.80 11.24 0.18
C MET A 122 -11.15 10.84 0.79
N GLY A 123 -11.75 11.68 1.64
CA GLY A 123 -13.07 11.51 2.23
C GLY A 123 -13.15 10.58 3.43
N THR A 124 -12.14 9.72 3.61
CA THR A 124 -11.95 8.86 4.78
C THR A 124 -10.45 8.82 5.10
N ALA A 125 -10.11 8.51 6.35
CA ALA A 125 -8.73 8.21 6.70
C ALA A 125 -8.27 6.88 6.07
N PHE A 126 -6.96 6.69 5.97
CA PHE A 126 -6.38 5.36 5.79
C PHE A 126 -6.88 4.41 6.89
N ASP A 127 -7.00 3.10 6.60
CA ASP A 127 -7.56 2.08 7.51
C ASP A 127 -9.02 2.27 7.95
N ALA A 128 -9.77 3.19 7.32
CA ALA A 128 -11.20 3.34 7.59
C ALA A 128 -12.00 2.17 6.98
N MET A 129 -12.17 1.08 7.72
CA MET A 129 -12.79 -0.18 7.25
C MET A 129 -14.33 -0.12 7.18
N HIS A 130 -14.85 0.73 6.30
CA HIS A 130 -16.29 0.88 6.02
C HIS A 130 -16.54 1.30 4.57
N ASP A 131 -17.80 1.18 4.13
CA ASP A 131 -18.25 1.42 2.75
C ASP A 131 -17.78 2.74 2.11
N LYS A 132 -17.72 3.85 2.87
CA LYS A 132 -17.21 5.14 2.33
C LYS A 132 -15.76 5.09 1.86
N SER A 133 -14.99 4.09 2.26
CA SER A 133 -13.60 3.90 1.81
C SER A 133 -13.51 3.15 0.48
N HIS A 134 -14.61 2.58 0.00
CA HIS A 134 -14.64 1.86 -1.27
C HIS A 134 -14.27 2.79 -2.43
N GLN A 135 -13.50 2.28 -3.38
CA GLN A 135 -12.88 3.03 -4.49
C GLN A 135 -13.89 3.91 -5.26
N PHE A 136 -15.12 3.43 -5.44
CA PHE A 136 -16.18 4.10 -6.21
C PHE A 136 -17.42 4.43 -5.37
N TYR A 137 -17.28 4.71 -4.08
CA TYR A 137 -18.40 5.13 -3.25
C TYR A 137 -19.05 6.42 -3.83
N PRO A 138 -20.37 6.42 -4.12
CA PRO A 138 -20.98 7.44 -4.96
C PRO A 138 -21.26 8.78 -4.27
N ASP A 139 -21.33 8.80 -2.93
CA ASP A 139 -21.78 9.97 -2.15
C ASP A 139 -20.62 10.65 -1.40
N LEU A 140 -19.63 11.10 -2.16
CA LEU A 140 -18.51 11.90 -1.67
C LEU A 140 -18.51 13.29 -2.31
N PRO A 141 -17.95 14.32 -1.64
CA PRO A 141 -17.73 15.61 -2.26
C PRO A 141 -16.98 15.50 -3.60
N VAL A 142 -17.32 16.35 -4.58
CA VAL A 142 -16.75 16.29 -5.94
C VAL A 142 -15.23 16.38 -5.95
N ASN A 143 -14.64 17.19 -5.06
CA ASN A 143 -13.18 17.27 -4.91
C ASN A 143 -12.57 15.95 -4.45
N VAL A 144 -13.20 15.25 -3.51
CA VAL A 144 -12.76 13.93 -3.03
C VAL A 144 -12.82 12.90 -4.15
N GLN A 145 -13.94 12.86 -4.89
CA GLN A 145 -14.09 11.94 -6.03
C GLN A 145 -12.99 12.19 -7.08
N ARG A 146 -12.69 13.47 -7.36
CA ARG A 146 -11.60 13.84 -8.27
C ARG A 146 -10.23 13.37 -7.77
N ASN A 147 -9.95 13.54 -6.47
CA ASN A 147 -8.68 13.10 -5.87
C ASN A 147 -8.52 11.58 -5.98
N ARG A 148 -9.56 10.80 -5.63
CA ARG A 148 -9.54 9.34 -5.77
C ARG A 148 -9.37 8.89 -7.22
N LEU A 149 -10.07 9.52 -8.17
CA LEU A 149 -9.95 9.20 -9.59
C LEU A 149 -8.57 9.58 -10.16
N LEU A 150 -7.97 10.67 -9.69
CA LEU A 150 -6.62 11.06 -10.06
C LEU A 150 -5.60 10.02 -9.58
N LEU A 151 -5.68 9.64 -8.29
CA LEU A 151 -4.81 8.62 -7.72
C LEU A 151 -4.97 7.29 -8.49
N LEU A 152 -6.22 6.84 -8.67
CA LEU A 152 -6.55 5.64 -9.44
C LEU A 152 -5.93 5.69 -10.84
N GLY A 153 -6.13 6.79 -11.57
CA GLY A 153 -5.61 6.95 -12.93
C GLY A 153 -4.08 6.85 -12.99
N ILE A 154 -3.38 7.46 -12.03
CA ILE A 154 -1.91 7.40 -11.91
C ILE A 154 -1.46 5.95 -11.67
N MET A 155 -2.05 5.28 -10.69
CA MET A 155 -1.66 3.93 -10.28
C MET A 155 -1.95 2.89 -11.36
N LEU A 156 -3.12 2.95 -11.99
CA LEU A 156 -3.46 2.08 -13.12
C LEU A 156 -2.51 2.30 -14.32
N SER A 157 -2.20 3.55 -14.63
CA SER A 157 -1.25 3.88 -15.72
C SER A 157 0.17 3.41 -15.40
N ALA A 158 0.52 3.27 -14.13
CA ALA A 158 1.80 2.76 -13.67
C ALA A 158 1.90 1.23 -13.71
N GLY A 159 0.78 0.53 -13.86
CA GLY A 159 0.71 -0.94 -13.98
C GLY A 159 0.13 -1.64 -12.75
N PHE A 160 -0.38 -0.90 -11.76
CA PHE A 160 -1.12 -1.47 -10.64
C PHE A 160 -2.60 -1.69 -10.99
N GLN A 161 -3.30 -2.39 -10.12
CA GLN A 161 -4.76 -2.54 -10.07
C GLN A 161 -5.26 -2.06 -8.71
N ALA A 162 -6.50 -1.56 -8.66
CA ALA A 162 -7.17 -1.21 -7.42
C ALA A 162 -8.12 -2.33 -7.00
N ILE A 163 -8.45 -2.39 -5.71
CA ILE A 163 -9.52 -3.23 -5.20
C ILE A 163 -10.79 -2.39 -4.92
N PRO A 164 -11.99 -2.99 -4.92
CA PRO A 164 -13.22 -2.22 -4.73
C PRO A 164 -13.37 -1.59 -3.35
N THR A 165 -12.81 -2.20 -2.31
CA THR A 165 -13.09 -1.90 -0.90
C THR A 165 -12.24 -0.78 -0.31
N GLU A 166 -11.13 -0.43 -0.94
CA GLU A 166 -10.12 0.47 -0.36
C GLU A 166 -9.58 1.43 -1.42
N TRP A 167 -9.72 2.75 -1.19
CA TRP A 167 -9.25 3.76 -2.14
C TRP A 167 -7.72 3.93 -2.18
N TRP A 168 -7.03 3.47 -1.13
CA TRP A 168 -5.59 3.62 -0.93
C TRP A 168 -4.79 2.43 -1.45
N HIS A 169 -5.41 1.26 -1.59
CA HIS A 169 -4.75 -0.02 -1.87
C HIS A 169 -4.57 -0.25 -3.36
N PHE A 170 -3.34 -0.56 -3.75
CA PHE A 170 -2.98 -0.91 -5.10
C PHE A 170 -2.04 -2.11 -5.14
N GLU A 171 -2.24 -3.01 -6.10
CA GLU A 171 -1.46 -4.24 -6.23
C GLU A 171 -1.10 -4.55 -7.68
N LEU A 172 -0.05 -5.34 -7.89
CA LEU A 172 0.25 -5.84 -9.22
C LEU A 172 -0.85 -6.80 -9.72
N PRO A 173 -1.06 -6.89 -11.05
CA PRO A 173 -1.85 -7.95 -11.65
C PRO A 173 -1.36 -9.33 -11.20
N ASP A 174 -2.29 -10.27 -11.11
CA ASP A 174 -2.00 -11.67 -10.76
C ASP A 174 -1.20 -11.80 -9.45
N ALA A 175 -1.51 -10.93 -8.46
CA ALA A 175 -0.78 -10.85 -7.20
C ALA A 175 -0.63 -12.19 -6.47
N ASP A 176 -1.60 -13.10 -6.60
CA ASP A 176 -1.56 -14.43 -5.98
C ASP A 176 -0.50 -15.37 -6.59
N ASP A 177 0.01 -15.10 -7.79
CA ASP A 177 1.08 -15.87 -8.45
C ASP A 177 2.46 -15.60 -7.83
N TYR A 178 2.62 -14.49 -7.11
CA TYR A 178 3.87 -14.16 -6.41
C TYR A 178 3.97 -14.98 -5.11
N PRO A 179 5.13 -15.59 -4.77
CA PRO A 179 5.26 -16.35 -3.53
C PRO A 179 5.15 -15.44 -2.29
N LEU A 180 4.68 -16.00 -1.17
CA LEU A 180 4.76 -15.32 0.13
C LEU A 180 6.23 -15.15 0.54
N ILE A 181 6.55 -13.97 1.04
CA ILE A 181 7.87 -13.60 1.53
C ILE A 181 7.82 -13.57 3.06
N ASN A 182 8.85 -14.11 3.70
CA ASN A 182 8.98 -14.14 5.15
C ASN A 182 10.39 -13.73 5.54
N GLU A 183 10.61 -12.42 5.48
CA GLU A 183 11.82 -11.70 5.91
C GLU A 183 11.55 -10.88 7.16
#